data_AF-A0A355STL5-F1
#
_entry.id   AF-A0A355STL5-F1
#
_cell.length_a   1.000
_cell.length_b   1.000
_cell.length_c   1.000
_cell.angle_alpha   90.00
_cell.angle_beta   90.00
_cell.angle_gamma   90.00
#
_symmetry.space_group_name_H-M   'P 1'
#
loop_
_entity.id
_entity.type
_entity.pdbx_description
1 polymer ?
#
loop_
_entity_poly.entity_id
_entity_poly.type
_entity_poly.pdbx_seq_one_letter_code
_entity_poly.pdbx_strand_id
1 'polypeptide(L)'
;MSWDDFSDYEYISVAELKQRALRKIKSLQESGEQVDPVEAASSRGLIAKSFWGKAWCKHLEAYSDYEHRLPRGRSYIRHSAVVDLKIQPQQVTALVYGSELYELTINIDALPAEKWAAIKALCQGKIGSLIELLQGKISNEIMAIVMDPKDGLFPQPNEIH
;
A
#
# COMPACT_ATOMS: atom_id res chain seq x y z
N MET A 1 -40.94 15.61 8.25
CA MET A 1 -39.68 14.84 8.32
C MET A 1 -38.59 15.89 8.40
N SER A 2 -37.98 16.05 9.58
CA SER A 2 -36.99 17.11 9.86
C SER A 2 -35.65 16.74 9.23
N TRP A 3 -34.96 17.77 8.74
CA TRP A 3 -33.66 17.71 8.07
C TRP A 3 -32.52 17.95 9.07
N ASP A 4 -32.68 17.57 10.35
CA ASP A 4 -31.76 17.91 11.45
C ASP A 4 -30.97 16.70 11.99
N ASP A 5 -30.50 15.79 11.12
CA ASP A 5 -29.74 14.60 11.55
C ASP A 5 -28.44 14.42 10.74
N PHE A 6 -27.65 15.49 10.61
CA PHE A 6 -26.34 15.47 9.96
C PHE A 6 -25.27 16.28 10.73
N SER A 7 -25.22 16.19 12.06
CA SER A 7 -24.28 17.01 12.87
C SER A 7 -23.22 16.27 13.68
N ASP A 8 -22.96 14.98 13.46
CA ASP A 8 -22.03 14.23 14.32
C ASP A 8 -20.69 13.86 13.63
N TYR A 9 -20.23 14.67 12.68
CA TYR A 9 -18.85 14.57 12.18
C TYR A 9 -17.97 15.61 12.85
N GLU A 10 -17.40 15.25 14.00
CA GLU A 10 -16.40 16.07 14.69
C GLU A 10 -15.14 16.19 13.81
N TYR A 11 -14.86 17.40 13.32
CA TYR A 11 -13.68 17.64 12.49
C TYR A 11 -12.40 17.57 13.34
N ILE A 12 -11.62 16.50 13.16
CA ILE A 12 -10.34 16.31 13.84
C ILE A 12 -9.23 16.95 13.00
N SER A 13 -8.42 17.82 13.61
CA SER A 13 -7.27 18.43 12.94
C SER A 13 -6.15 17.40 12.67
N VAL A 14 -5.37 17.61 11.62
CA VAL A 14 -4.22 16.74 11.29
C VAL A 14 -3.20 16.65 12.44
N ALA A 15 -2.99 17.76 13.16
CA ALA A 15 -2.08 17.81 14.30
C ALA A 15 -2.57 16.93 15.44
N GLU A 16 -3.87 16.98 15.74
CA GLU A 16 -4.49 16.15 16.76
C GLU A 16 -4.46 14.67 16.38
N LEU A 17 -4.78 14.35 15.14
CA LEU A 17 -4.76 12.98 14.62
C LEU A 17 -3.36 12.36 14.73
N LYS A 18 -2.32 13.13 14.38
CA LYS A 18 -0.92 12.73 14.57
C LYS A 18 -0.58 12.52 16.06
N GLN A 19 -1.04 13.39 16.96
CA GLN A 19 -0.80 13.23 18.39
C GLN A 19 -1.48 11.97 18.95
N ARG A 20 -2.73 11.69 18.52
CA ARG A 20 -3.46 10.47 18.90
C ARG A 20 -2.70 9.21 18.43
N ALA A 21 -2.25 9.18 17.18
CA ALA A 21 -1.44 8.09 16.64
C ALA A 21 -0.14 7.89 17.43
N LEU A 22 0.63 8.95 17.68
CA LEU A 22 1.88 8.87 18.46
C LEU A 22 1.68 8.38 19.89
N ARG A 23 0.61 8.83 20.57
CA ARG A 23 0.27 8.35 21.91
C ARG A 23 -0.08 6.87 21.89
N LYS A 24 -0.82 6.41 20.88
CA LYS A 24 -1.17 5.00 20.73
C LYS A 24 0.06 4.14 20.46
N ILE A 25 0.94 4.55 19.54
CA ILE A 25 2.22 3.88 19.27
C ILE A 25 3.00 3.71 20.57
N LYS A 26 3.19 4.81 21.32
CA LYS A 26 3.92 4.78 22.59
C LYS A 26 3.28 3.84 23.62
N SER A 27 1.96 3.90 23.78
CA SER A 27 1.22 3.02 24.70
C SER A 27 1.38 1.53 24.33
N LEU A 28 1.35 1.19 23.04
CA LEU A 28 1.52 -0.20 22.57
C LEU A 28 2.96 -0.69 22.82
N GLN A 29 3.95 0.15 22.55
CA GLN A 29 5.35 -0.14 22.82
C GLN A 29 5.61 -0.33 24.33
N GLU A 30 5.01 0.50 25.19
CA GLU A 30 5.11 0.37 26.65
C GLU A 30 4.47 -0.92 27.17
N SER A 31 3.41 -1.42 26.52
CA SER A 31 2.83 -2.74 26.83
C SER A 31 3.62 -3.93 26.26
N GLY A 32 4.75 -3.68 25.59
CA GLY A 32 5.61 -4.71 25.00
C GLY A 32 5.15 -5.21 23.63
N GLU A 33 4.21 -4.54 22.99
CA GLU A 33 3.74 -4.89 21.66
C GLU A 33 4.67 -4.30 20.59
N GLN A 34 5.02 -5.12 19.60
CA GLN A 34 5.77 -4.65 18.44
C GLN A 34 4.81 -4.05 17.41
N VAL A 35 5.02 -2.77 17.13
CA VAL A 35 4.31 -2.01 16.11
C VAL A 35 5.31 -1.48 15.07
N ASP A 36 4.88 -1.52 13.82
CA ASP A 36 5.64 -1.06 12.65
C ASP A 36 4.94 0.17 12.05
N PRO A 37 5.08 1.36 12.69
CA PRO A 37 4.46 2.58 12.19
C PRO A 37 5.07 3.01 10.85
N VAL A 38 4.23 3.58 9.99
CA VAL A 38 4.68 4.08 8.69
C VAL A 38 5.22 5.50 8.86
N GLU A 39 6.48 5.72 8.48
CA GLU A 39 7.07 7.05 8.47
C GLU A 39 6.25 8.02 7.59
N ALA A 40 6.22 9.29 8.00
CA ALA A 40 5.52 10.32 7.25
C ALA A 40 6.07 10.39 5.82
N ALA A 41 5.23 10.07 4.83
CA ALA A 41 5.56 10.39 3.45
C ALA A 41 5.67 11.92 3.31
N SER A 42 6.42 12.36 2.29
CA SER A 42 6.48 13.78 1.93
C SER A 42 5.07 14.38 1.84
N SER A 43 4.88 15.57 2.42
CA SER A 43 3.60 16.29 2.40
C SER A 43 3.10 16.55 0.97
N ARG A 44 4.01 16.53 -0.01
CA ARG A 44 3.72 16.62 -1.45
C ARG A 44 4.47 15.55 -2.24
N GLY A 45 3.90 15.13 -3.37
CA GLY A 45 4.53 14.20 -4.30
C GLY A 45 4.15 12.74 -4.07
N LEU A 46 4.94 11.85 -4.68
CA LEU A 46 4.71 10.41 -4.73
C LEU A 46 4.94 9.75 -3.36
N ILE A 47 4.06 8.82 -2.99
CA ILE A 47 4.24 7.97 -1.80
C ILE A 47 5.40 7.00 -2.01
N ALA A 48 5.44 6.35 -3.17
CA ALA A 48 6.50 5.42 -3.53
C ALA A 48 7.58 6.07 -4.39
N LYS A 49 8.84 5.83 -4.02
CA LYS A 49 10.02 6.33 -4.76
C LYS A 49 10.67 5.27 -5.64
N SER A 50 10.60 4.00 -5.23
CA SER A 50 11.13 2.87 -6.00
C SER A 50 10.31 2.64 -7.27
N PHE A 51 10.93 2.04 -8.28
CA PHE A 51 10.23 1.66 -9.50
C PHE A 51 9.02 0.76 -9.18
N TRP A 52 9.20 -0.20 -8.27
CA TRP A 52 8.19 -1.19 -7.92
C TRP A 52 6.99 -0.58 -7.21
N GLY A 53 7.24 0.28 -6.22
CA GLY A 53 6.15 0.94 -5.51
C GLY A 53 5.38 1.93 -6.39
N LYS A 54 6.05 2.60 -7.35
CA LYS A 54 5.38 3.44 -8.35
C LYS A 54 4.49 2.61 -9.27
N ALA A 55 4.96 1.44 -9.68
CA ALA A 55 4.19 0.53 -10.52
C ALA A 55 2.95 -0.02 -9.79
N TRP A 56 3.08 -0.43 -8.52
CA TRP A 56 1.94 -0.76 -7.65
C TRP A 56 0.93 0.38 -7.53
N CYS A 57 1.41 1.61 -7.28
CA CYS A 57 0.53 2.78 -7.21
C CYS A 57 -0.24 2.96 -8.52
N LYS A 58 0.45 2.93 -9.67
CA LYS A 58 -0.17 3.08 -10.98
C LYS A 58 -1.17 1.96 -11.27
N HIS A 59 -0.85 0.72 -10.91
CA HIS A 59 -1.73 -0.44 -11.10
C HIS A 59 -3.02 -0.28 -10.31
N LEU A 60 -2.92 0.02 -9.00
CA LEU A 60 -4.10 0.20 -8.15
C LEU A 60 -4.94 1.43 -8.56
N GLU A 61 -4.31 2.51 -9.00
CA GLU A 61 -5.00 3.72 -9.49
C GLU A 61 -5.79 3.48 -10.78
N ALA A 62 -5.53 2.40 -11.51
CA ALA A 62 -6.27 2.08 -12.73
C ALA A 62 -7.69 1.57 -12.48
N TYR A 63 -8.03 1.20 -11.23
CA TYR A 63 -9.32 0.62 -10.87
C TYR A 63 -10.21 1.62 -10.12
N SER A 64 -11.45 1.80 -10.59
CA SER A 64 -12.43 2.73 -10.00
C SER A 64 -12.82 2.37 -8.57
N ASP A 65 -12.80 1.08 -8.21
CA ASP A 65 -13.16 0.59 -6.87
C ASP A 65 -12.26 1.17 -5.77
N TYR A 66 -11.09 1.70 -6.15
CA TYR A 66 -10.11 2.30 -5.26
C TYR A 66 -10.03 3.82 -5.33
N GLU A 67 -10.85 4.47 -6.17
CA GLU A 67 -10.82 5.93 -6.41
C GLU A 67 -11.01 6.74 -5.13
N HIS A 68 -11.86 6.27 -4.21
CA HIS A 68 -12.06 6.93 -2.91
C HIS A 68 -11.16 6.38 -1.80
N ARG A 69 -10.65 5.15 -1.94
CA ARG A 69 -9.84 4.46 -0.91
C ARG A 69 -8.38 4.89 -0.96
N LEU A 70 -7.78 5.01 -2.15
CA LEU A 70 -6.37 5.38 -2.30
C LEU A 70 -6.08 6.81 -1.84
N PRO A 71 -6.88 7.84 -2.17
CA PRO A 71 -6.64 9.20 -1.66
C PRO A 71 -6.72 9.27 -0.12
N ARG A 72 -7.66 8.54 0.50
CA ARG A 72 -7.76 8.46 1.98
C ARG A 72 -6.53 7.81 2.59
N GLY A 73 -6.10 6.66 2.08
CA GLY A 73 -4.88 5.99 2.53
C GLY A 73 -3.64 6.88 2.41
N ARG A 74 -3.51 7.64 1.32
CA ARG A 74 -2.42 8.63 1.14
C ARG A 74 -2.45 9.72 2.19
N SER A 75 -3.63 10.25 2.50
CA SER A 75 -3.80 11.24 3.57
C SER A 75 -3.35 10.68 4.91
N TYR A 76 -3.76 9.46 5.26
CA TYR A 76 -3.36 8.81 6.51
C TYR A 76 -1.84 8.65 6.62
N ILE A 77 -1.16 8.19 5.56
CA ILE A 77 0.30 8.09 5.54
C ILE A 77 0.96 9.47 5.71
N ARG A 78 0.49 10.49 4.98
CA ARG A 78 1.04 11.86 5.07
C ARG A 78 0.81 12.51 6.42
N HIS A 79 -0.28 12.15 7.09
CA HIS A 79 -0.66 12.67 8.40
C HIS A 79 -0.04 11.87 9.56
N SER A 80 0.78 10.85 9.27
CA SER A 80 1.32 9.92 10.28
C SER A 80 0.22 9.26 11.13
N ALA A 81 -0.87 8.88 10.47
CA ALA A 81 -2.06 8.29 11.06
C ALA A 81 -2.02 6.76 11.19
N VAL A 82 -1.05 6.12 10.53
CA VAL A 82 -0.90 4.66 10.52
C VAL A 82 -0.02 4.27 11.71
N VAL A 83 -0.64 3.61 12.69
CA VAL A 83 -0.03 3.20 13.96
C VAL A 83 0.80 1.93 13.79
N ASP A 84 0.29 0.99 13.00
CA ASP A 84 0.93 -0.30 12.69
C ASP A 84 0.59 -0.69 11.25
N LEU A 85 1.57 -1.20 10.51
CA LEU A 85 1.38 -1.77 9.18
C LEU A 85 2.24 -3.03 9.06
N LYS A 86 1.58 -4.20 9.08
CA LYS A 86 2.25 -5.49 8.97
C LYS A 86 1.96 -6.12 7.62
N ILE A 87 3.01 -6.61 6.98
CA ILE A 87 2.93 -7.29 5.69
C ILE A 87 3.40 -8.72 5.90
N GLN A 88 2.50 -9.66 5.64
CA GLN A 88 2.72 -11.10 5.68
C GLN A 88 2.40 -11.71 4.31
N PRO A 89 2.81 -12.95 4.02
CA PRO A 89 2.41 -13.61 2.78
C PRO A 89 0.89 -13.60 2.62
N GLN A 90 0.41 -13.03 1.51
CA GLN A 90 -1.02 -12.91 1.16
C GLN A 90 -1.86 -12.04 2.09
N GLN A 91 -1.28 -11.36 3.09
CA GLN A 91 -2.05 -10.57 4.04
C GLN A 91 -1.32 -9.29 4.46
N VAL A 92 -2.05 -8.18 4.48
CA VAL A 92 -1.61 -6.89 4.98
C VAL A 92 -2.58 -6.44 6.05
N THR A 93 -2.10 -6.25 7.28
CA THR A 93 -2.90 -5.67 8.37
C THR A 93 -2.43 -4.26 8.68
N ALA A 94 -3.35 -3.38 9.03
CA ALA A 94 -3.01 -2.03 9.44
C ALA A 94 -3.92 -1.54 10.56
N LEU A 95 -3.33 -0.82 11.51
CA LEU A 95 -4.02 -0.07 12.55
C LEU A 95 -3.92 1.42 12.21
N VAL A 96 -5.05 2.08 11.99
CA VAL A 96 -5.10 3.43 11.40
C VAL A 96 -6.05 4.35 12.18
N TYR A 97 -5.65 5.60 12.38
CA TYR A 97 -6.53 6.67 12.85
C TYR A 97 -7.20 7.38 11.67
N GLY A 98 -8.51 7.16 11.51
CA GLY A 98 -9.39 7.98 10.69
C GLY A 98 -10.15 8.99 11.57
N SER A 99 -11.48 8.99 11.50
CA SER A 99 -12.34 9.58 12.54
C SER A 99 -12.11 8.89 13.89
N GLU A 100 -11.93 7.58 13.86
CA GLU A 100 -11.63 6.74 15.02
C GLU A 100 -10.46 5.79 14.71
N LEU A 101 -9.97 5.10 15.74
CA LEU A 101 -8.96 4.05 15.56
C LEU A 101 -9.66 2.79 15.04
N TYR A 102 -9.21 2.29 13.90
CA TYR A 102 -9.74 1.06 13.34
C TYR A 102 -8.62 0.19 12.76
N GLU A 103 -8.88 -1.12 12.75
CA GLU A 103 -8.03 -2.13 12.14
C GLU A 103 -8.62 -2.53 10.80
N LEU A 104 -7.75 -2.79 9.82
CA LEU A 104 -8.14 -3.34 8.53
C LEU A 104 -7.19 -4.45 8.13
N THR A 105 -7.73 -5.45 7.46
CA THR A 105 -6.98 -6.54 6.85
C THR A 105 -7.28 -6.54 5.36
N ILE A 106 -6.24 -6.62 4.54
CA ILE A 106 -6.33 -6.85 3.11
C ILE A 106 -5.68 -8.19 2.83
N ASN A 107 -6.40 -9.08 2.17
CA ASN A 107 -5.85 -10.33 1.66
C ASN A 107 -5.56 -10.17 0.17
N ILE A 108 -4.46 -10.76 -0.28
CA ILE A 108 -4.04 -10.78 -1.68
C ILE A 108 -3.81 -12.23 -2.04
N ASP A 109 -4.52 -12.73 -3.04
CA ASP A 109 -4.38 -14.11 -3.48
C ASP A 109 -2.95 -14.43 -3.92
N ALA A 110 -2.50 -15.65 -3.62
CA ALA A 110 -1.21 -16.13 -4.11
C ALA A 110 -1.18 -16.18 -5.64
N LEU A 111 -0.07 -15.72 -6.21
CA LEU A 111 0.16 -15.81 -7.65
C LEU A 111 0.12 -17.29 -8.10
N PRO A 112 -0.76 -17.67 -9.04
CA PRO A 112 -0.84 -19.04 -9.52
C PRO A 112 0.49 -19.55 -10.06
N ALA A 113 0.84 -20.80 -9.74
CA ALA A 113 2.13 -21.39 -10.12
C ALA A 113 2.36 -21.40 -11.65
N GLU A 114 1.28 -21.60 -12.43
CA GLU A 114 1.32 -21.54 -13.88
C GLU A 114 1.64 -20.14 -14.40
N LYS A 115 0.99 -19.10 -13.86
CA LYS A 115 1.27 -17.70 -14.19
C LYS A 115 2.70 -17.33 -13.84
N TRP A 116 3.19 -17.76 -12.67
CA TRP A 116 4.60 -17.58 -12.29
C TRP A 116 5.57 -18.29 -13.26
N ALA A 117 5.27 -19.52 -13.67
CA ALA A 117 6.07 -20.25 -14.63
C ALA A 117 6.12 -19.53 -16.00
N ALA A 118 4.98 -19.02 -16.46
CA ALA A 118 4.88 -18.25 -17.71
C ALA A 118 5.72 -16.95 -17.65
N ILE A 119 5.61 -16.19 -16.56
CA ILE A 119 6.42 -14.97 -16.36
C ILE A 119 7.92 -15.29 -16.40
N LYS A 120 8.35 -16.35 -15.70
CA LYS A 120 9.75 -16.78 -15.72
C LYS A 120 10.20 -17.15 -17.13
N ALA A 121 9.39 -17.89 -17.89
CA ALA A 121 9.70 -18.26 -19.27
C ALA A 121 9.84 -17.02 -20.17
N LEU A 122 8.95 -16.02 -20.02
CA LEU A 122 9.02 -14.76 -20.78
C LEU A 122 10.26 -13.93 -20.44
N CYS A 123 10.79 -14.03 -19.22
CA CYS A 123 12.02 -13.34 -18.81
C CYS A 123 13.29 -14.04 -19.30
N GLN A 124 13.23 -15.31 -19.71
CA GLN A 124 14.40 -16.02 -20.22
C GLN A 124 14.93 -15.36 -21.49
N GLY A 125 16.25 -15.12 -21.52
CA GLY A 125 16.91 -14.47 -22.66
C GLY A 125 16.71 -12.95 -22.75
N LYS A 126 15.92 -12.33 -21.87
CA LYS A 126 15.65 -10.87 -21.86
C LYS A 126 16.51 -10.07 -20.86
N ILE A 127 17.46 -10.75 -20.22
CA ILE A 127 18.48 -10.10 -19.40
C ILE A 127 19.52 -9.52 -20.35
N GLY A 128 19.33 -8.26 -20.74
CA GLY A 128 20.19 -7.58 -21.71
C GLY A 128 21.61 -7.30 -21.20
N SER A 129 21.81 -7.23 -19.88
CA SER A 129 23.12 -6.93 -19.29
C SER A 129 23.27 -7.45 -17.85
N LEU A 130 24.31 -8.25 -17.62
CA LEU A 130 24.71 -8.66 -16.27
C LEU A 130 25.17 -7.48 -15.41
N ILE A 131 25.79 -6.46 -16.04
CA ILE A 131 26.26 -5.26 -15.34
C ILE A 131 25.08 -4.46 -14.78
N GLU A 132 23.97 -4.37 -15.51
CA GLU A 132 22.75 -3.73 -15.00
C GLU A 132 22.17 -4.48 -13.81
N LEU A 133 22.13 -5.81 -13.85
CA LEU A 133 21.70 -6.63 -12.71
C LEU A 133 22.58 -6.43 -11.48
N LEU A 134 23.91 -6.37 -11.66
CA LEU A 134 24.85 -6.09 -10.57
C LEU A 134 24.64 -4.70 -9.96
N GLN A 135 24.16 -3.74 -10.74
CA GLN A 135 23.76 -2.41 -10.28
C GLN A 135 22.33 -2.38 -9.69
N GLY A 136 21.66 -3.53 -9.59
CA GLY A 136 20.28 -3.63 -9.11
C GLY A 136 19.24 -3.07 -10.10
N LYS A 137 19.59 -2.96 -11.39
CA LYS A 137 18.69 -2.50 -12.45
C LYS A 137 18.15 -3.71 -13.21
N ILE A 138 16.86 -3.67 -13.51
CA ILE A 138 16.17 -4.66 -14.33
C ILE A 138 15.93 -4.04 -15.71
N SER A 139 16.13 -4.81 -16.77
CA SER A 139 15.94 -4.33 -18.15
C SER A 139 14.48 -3.90 -18.38
N ASN A 140 14.28 -2.91 -19.25
CA ASN A 140 12.93 -2.43 -19.59
C ASN A 140 12.01 -3.54 -20.11
N GLU A 141 12.58 -4.55 -20.77
CA GLU A 141 11.83 -5.71 -21.28
C GLU A 141 11.28 -6.58 -20.15
N ILE A 142 12.09 -6.90 -19.15
CA ILE A 142 11.64 -7.66 -17.97
C ILE A 142 10.62 -6.83 -17.19
N MET A 143 10.88 -5.52 -17.06
CA MET A 143 9.96 -4.59 -16.43
C MET A 143 8.58 -4.59 -17.11
N ALA A 144 8.53 -4.59 -18.44
CA ALA A 144 7.27 -4.65 -19.19
C ALA A 144 6.50 -5.96 -18.93
N ILE A 145 7.19 -7.09 -18.78
CA ILE A 145 6.55 -8.39 -18.46
C ILE A 145 5.98 -8.38 -17.05
N VAL A 146 6.80 -8.05 -16.05
CA VAL A 146 6.37 -8.18 -14.65
C VAL A 146 5.33 -7.15 -14.25
N MET A 147 5.27 -6.01 -14.94
CA MET A 147 4.28 -4.95 -14.72
C MET A 147 3.09 -5.02 -15.68
N ASP A 148 2.97 -6.08 -16.50
CA ASP A 148 1.82 -6.23 -17.38
C ASP A 148 0.52 -6.26 -16.53
N PRO A 149 -0.48 -5.42 -16.82
CA PRO A 149 -1.67 -5.30 -16.00
C PRO A 149 -2.52 -6.57 -15.93
N LYS A 150 -2.36 -7.52 -16.85
CA LYS A 150 -3.16 -8.76 -16.93
C LYS A 150 -2.33 -9.97 -16.55
N ASP A 151 -1.19 -10.12 -17.22
CA ASP A 151 -0.35 -11.32 -17.17
C ASP A 151 0.90 -11.14 -16.28
N GLY A 152 1.10 -9.94 -15.74
CA GLY A 152 2.21 -9.61 -14.84
C GLY A 152 1.97 -10.01 -13.39
N LEU A 153 2.83 -9.52 -12.51
CA LEU A 153 2.88 -9.91 -11.09
C LEU A 153 1.84 -9.21 -10.21
N PHE A 154 1.17 -8.18 -10.71
CA PHE A 154 0.19 -7.47 -9.90
C PHE A 154 -1.15 -8.23 -9.83
N PRO A 155 -1.80 -8.22 -8.65
CA PRO A 155 -3.12 -8.83 -8.48
C PRO A 155 -4.20 -7.98 -9.16
N GLN A 156 -5.20 -8.64 -9.71
CA GLN A 156 -6.44 -8.05 -10.16
C GLN A 156 -7.32 -7.62 -8.98
N PRO A 157 -8.33 -6.75 -9.19
CA PRO A 157 -9.22 -6.32 -8.12
C PRO A 157 -9.96 -7.46 -7.44
N ASN A 158 -10.29 -8.53 -8.19
CA ASN A 158 -10.91 -9.73 -7.67
C ASN A 158 -9.93 -10.70 -6.99
N GLU A 159 -8.64 -10.37 -6.91
CA GLU A 159 -7.60 -11.08 -6.17
C GLU A 159 -7.17 -10.28 -4.91
N ILE A 160 -7.89 -9.18 -4.60
CA ILE A 160 -7.67 -8.32 -3.43
C ILE A 160 -8.98 -8.26 -2.64
N HIS A 161 -8.95 -8.65 -1.37
CA HIS A 161 -10.15 -8.82 -0.53
C HIS A 161 -10.01 -8.19 0.86
#